data_AF-A0A3D5PZK5-F1
#
_entry.id   AF-A0A3D5PZK5-F1
#
_cell.length_a   1.000
_cell.length_b   1.000
_cell.length_c   1.000
_cell.angle_alpha   90.00
_cell.angle_beta   90.00
_cell.angle_gamma   90.00
#
_symmetry.space_group_name_H-M   'P 1'
#
loop_
_entity.id
_entity.type
_entity.pdbx_description
1 polymer ?
#
loop_
_entity_poly.entity_id
_entity_poly.type
_entity_poly.pdbx_seq_one_letter_code
_entity_poly.pdbx_strand_id
1 'polypeptide(L)'
;PCRYENGQVVGIDAVVLSTQHDEDVTQEDLKEAVMELIVKNVLPANLLHSDTRFHINPTGKFVIGGPVGDCGLTGRKIIVDTYGGMARHGGGAFSGKDPSKVDRSAAYAGRYVAKNIVAAGLAEKCEIQVSYA
;
A
#
# COMPACT_ATOMS: atom_id res chain seq x y z
N PRO A 1 -10.53 -4.65 -0.08
CA PRO A 1 -10.31 -5.88 -0.88
C PRO A 1 -10.60 -5.65 -2.35
N CYS A 2 -9.86 -6.30 -3.23
CA CYS A 2 -10.06 -6.23 -4.67
C CYS A 2 -10.59 -7.56 -5.18
N ARG A 3 -11.51 -7.51 -6.15
CA ARG A 3 -11.97 -8.67 -6.91
C ARG A 3 -10.96 -8.95 -8.04
N TYR A 4 -10.65 -10.22 -8.24
CA TYR A 4 -9.74 -10.66 -9.28
C TYR A 4 -10.41 -11.67 -10.20
N GLU A 5 -10.20 -11.48 -11.50
CA GLU A 5 -10.51 -12.46 -12.54
C GLU A 5 -9.25 -12.67 -13.38
N ASN A 6 -8.86 -13.94 -13.58
CA ASN A 6 -7.65 -14.31 -14.32
C ASN A 6 -6.39 -13.55 -13.87
N GLY A 7 -6.30 -13.22 -12.58
CA GLY A 7 -5.17 -12.51 -12.00
C GLY A 7 -5.10 -11.01 -12.33
N GLN A 8 -6.15 -10.41 -12.87
CA GLN A 8 -6.33 -8.97 -13.04
C GLN A 8 -7.39 -8.44 -12.06
N VAL A 9 -7.22 -7.19 -11.62
CA VAL A 9 -8.21 -6.52 -10.75
C VAL A 9 -9.38 -6.06 -11.61
N VAL A 10 -10.59 -6.51 -11.25
CA VAL A 10 -11.82 -6.14 -11.97
C VAL A 10 -12.77 -5.27 -11.15
N GLY A 11 -12.52 -5.12 -9.84
CA GLY A 11 -13.33 -4.25 -8.99
C GLY A 11 -12.79 -4.11 -7.57
N ILE A 12 -13.27 -3.11 -6.85
CA ILE A 12 -12.91 -2.82 -5.47
C ILE A 12 -14.16 -3.02 -4.60
N ASP A 13 -14.11 -4.01 -3.71
CA ASP A 13 -15.22 -4.33 -2.80
C ASP A 13 -15.35 -3.35 -1.65
N ALA A 14 -14.21 -2.97 -1.07
CA ALA A 14 -14.18 -2.08 0.07
C ALA A 14 -12.88 -1.29 0.13
N VAL A 15 -13.03 -0.02 0.47
CA VAL A 15 -11.98 0.94 0.76
C VAL A 15 -12.10 1.32 2.22
N VAL A 16 -10.98 1.23 2.95
CA VAL A 16 -10.91 1.69 4.34
C VAL A 16 -9.87 2.78 4.40
N LEU A 17 -10.25 3.95 4.91
CA LEU A 17 -9.34 5.06 5.12
C LEU A 17 -9.55 5.59 6.53
N SER A 18 -8.50 5.55 7.33
CA SER A 18 -8.48 6.17 8.66
C SER A 18 -7.44 7.27 8.65
N THR A 19 -7.87 8.51 8.85
CA THR A 19 -6.99 9.67 8.88
C THR A 19 -7.14 10.43 10.19
N GLN A 20 -6.01 10.88 10.73
CA GLN A 20 -6.00 11.80 11.85
C GLN A 20 -6.59 13.15 11.40
N HIS A 21 -7.29 13.85 12.28
CA HIS A 21 -7.93 15.15 12.03
C HIS A 21 -8.01 15.97 13.32
N ASP A 22 -8.19 17.28 13.17
CA ASP A 22 -8.44 18.19 14.30
C ASP A 22 -9.81 17.94 14.94
N GLU A 23 -9.95 18.24 16.24
CA GLU A 23 -11.11 17.84 17.05
C GLU A 23 -12.44 18.45 16.61
N ASP A 24 -12.37 19.63 15.98
CA ASP A 24 -13.44 20.46 15.46
C ASP A 24 -13.96 19.98 14.09
N VAL A 25 -13.22 19.12 13.38
CA VAL A 25 -13.67 18.52 12.12
C VAL A 25 -14.79 17.52 12.39
N THR A 26 -15.94 17.72 11.73
CA THR A 26 -17.06 16.79 11.86
C THR A 26 -16.81 15.52 11.03
N GLN A 27 -17.46 14.42 11.43
CA GLN A 27 -17.35 13.16 10.69
C GLN A 27 -17.96 13.27 9.28
N GLU A 28 -18.94 14.15 9.07
CA GLU A 28 -19.57 14.36 7.78
C GLU A 28 -18.63 15.10 6.83
N ASP A 29 -18.07 16.24 7.27
CA ASP A 29 -17.09 17.01 6.51
C ASP A 29 -15.87 16.14 6.16
N LEU A 30 -15.39 15.34 7.11
CA LEU A 30 -14.25 14.45 6.89
C LEU A 30 -14.56 13.40 5.82
N LYS A 31 -15.75 12.79 5.87
CA LYS A 31 -16.18 11.79 4.88
C LYS A 31 -16.26 12.40 3.49
N GLU A 32 -16.89 13.57 3.37
CA GLU A 32 -17.00 14.28 2.10
C GLU A 32 -15.62 14.64 1.56
N ALA A 33 -14.77 15.27 2.38
CA ALA A 33 -13.42 15.67 1.97
C ALA A 33 -12.58 14.47 1.52
N VAL A 34 -12.60 13.36 2.25
CA VAL A 34 -11.89 12.14 1.86
C VAL A 34 -12.43 11.59 0.54
N MET A 35 -13.76 11.59 0.34
CA MET A 35 -14.35 11.09 -0.90
C MET A 35 -13.97 11.96 -2.11
N GLU A 36 -14.19 13.27 -2.01
CA GLU A 36 -14.00 14.21 -3.12
C GLU A 36 -12.53 14.49 -3.41
N LEU A 37 -11.70 14.64 -2.37
CA LEU A 37 -10.32 15.09 -2.53
C LEU A 37 -9.33 13.93 -2.67
N ILE A 38 -9.66 12.73 -2.17
CA ILE A 38 -8.75 11.59 -2.19
C ILE A 38 -9.30 10.44 -3.03
N VAL A 39 -10.41 9.84 -2.62
CA VAL A 39 -10.89 8.57 -3.20
C VAL A 39 -11.19 8.73 -4.68
N LYS A 40 -11.95 9.75 -5.08
CA LYS A 40 -12.30 10.00 -6.48
C LYS A 40 -11.12 10.41 -7.36
N ASN A 41 -10.07 10.98 -6.77
CA ASN A 41 -8.86 11.38 -7.51
C ASN A 41 -7.85 10.24 -7.67
N VAL A 42 -7.79 9.32 -6.70
CA VAL A 42 -6.76 8.28 -6.64
C VAL A 42 -7.25 6.96 -7.22
N LEU A 43 -8.51 6.58 -6.98
CA LEU A 43 -9.04 5.29 -7.42
C LEU A 43 -9.63 5.38 -8.83
N PRO A 44 -9.27 4.46 -9.76
CA PRO A 44 -9.87 4.43 -11.08
C PRO A 44 -11.38 4.20 -10.99
N ALA A 45 -12.18 5.10 -11.55
CA ALA A 45 -13.64 5.05 -11.47
C ALA A 45 -14.23 3.75 -12.04
N ASN A 46 -13.58 3.15 -13.05
CA ASN A 46 -13.99 1.89 -13.66
C ASN A 46 -13.83 0.65 -12.75
N LEU A 47 -13.13 0.78 -11.62
CA LEU A 47 -13.02 -0.28 -10.61
C LEU A 47 -14.02 -0.12 -9.46
N LEU A 48 -14.71 1.02 -9.39
CA LEU A 48 -15.72 1.32 -8.39
C LEU A 48 -17.10 0.94 -8.93
N HIS A 49 -17.95 0.37 -8.06
CA HIS A 49 -19.32 -0.01 -8.40
C HIS A 49 -20.28 0.40 -7.26
N SER A 50 -21.59 0.29 -7.50
CA SER A 50 -22.63 0.66 -6.53
C SER A 50 -22.44 0.00 -5.16
N ASP A 51 -21.91 -1.23 -5.17
CA ASP A 51 -21.75 -2.04 -3.96
C ASP A 51 -20.38 -1.83 -3.29
N THR A 52 -19.53 -0.94 -3.81
CA THR A 52 -18.24 -0.63 -3.20
C THR A 52 -18.47 0.07 -1.87
N ARG A 53 -17.92 -0.50 -0.81
CA ARG A 53 -18.09 0.02 0.55
C ARG A 53 -16.97 0.97 0.91
N PHE A 54 -17.32 2.16 1.39
CA PHE A 54 -16.37 3.15 1.87
C PHE A 54 -16.44 3.26 3.38
N HIS A 55 -15.37 2.84 4.05
CA HIS A 55 -15.22 2.91 5.50
C HIS A 55 -14.23 4.03 5.85
N ILE A 56 -14.75 5.24 6.01
CA ILE A 56 -13.95 6.42 6.36
C ILE A 56 -14.07 6.67 7.87
N ASN A 57 -12.93 6.59 8.55
CA ASN A 57 -12.80 6.66 10.00
C ASN A 57 -13.88 5.82 10.72
N PRO A 58 -13.98 4.50 10.43
CA PRO A 58 -15.07 3.66 10.91
C PRO A 58 -15.08 3.48 12.43
N THR A 59 -13.95 3.75 13.10
CA THR A 59 -13.81 3.71 14.56
C THR A 59 -14.17 5.04 15.23
N GLY A 60 -14.64 6.04 14.47
CA GLY A 60 -14.99 7.36 14.97
C GLY A 60 -13.83 8.35 14.91
N LYS A 61 -13.79 9.27 15.88
CA LYS A 61 -12.78 10.34 15.96
C LYS A 61 -11.37 9.77 16.07
N PHE A 62 -10.45 10.40 15.35
CA PHE A 62 -9.02 10.05 15.37
C PHE A 62 -8.22 11.35 15.53
N VAL A 63 -8.25 11.91 16.73
CA VAL A 63 -7.62 13.21 17.03
C VAL A 63 -6.16 13.03 17.48
N ILE A 64 -5.90 12.01 18.30
CA ILE A 64 -4.55 11.71 18.81
C ILE A 64 -3.92 10.62 17.94
N GLY A 65 -2.80 10.94 17.31
CA GLY A 65 -2.04 10.04 16.45
C GLY A 65 -0.52 10.25 16.58
N GLY A 66 0.22 9.69 15.64
CA GLY A 66 1.68 9.73 15.66
C GLY A 66 2.29 9.01 16.88
N PRO A 67 3.51 9.40 17.31
CA PRO A 67 4.21 8.73 18.42
C PRO A 67 3.49 8.76 19.77
N VAL A 68 2.55 9.68 19.95
CA VAL A 68 1.71 9.76 21.16
C VAL A 68 0.71 8.60 21.21
N GLY A 69 0.23 8.14 20.06
CA GLY A 69 -0.77 7.07 19.95
C GLY A 69 -0.20 5.66 19.74
N ASP A 70 1.01 5.53 19.18
CA ASP A 70 1.66 4.22 18.97
C ASP A 70 3.19 4.37 18.86
N CYS A 71 3.93 3.40 19.37
CA CYS A 71 5.39 3.38 19.30
C CYS A 71 5.85 2.95 17.90
N GLY A 72 6.51 3.86 17.18
CA GLY A 72 7.11 3.58 15.88
C GLY A 72 8.50 2.99 15.99
N LEU A 73 8.78 1.93 15.22
CA LEU A 73 10.13 1.38 15.04
C LEU A 73 10.46 1.24 13.56
N THR A 74 11.73 1.52 13.21
CA THR A 74 12.25 1.33 11.85
C THR A 74 12.07 -0.13 11.40
N GLY A 75 11.65 -0.32 10.16
CA GLY A 75 11.53 -1.67 9.57
C GLY A 75 10.30 -2.46 10.02
N ARG A 76 9.26 -1.81 10.57
CA ARG A 76 8.00 -2.47 10.96
C ARG A 76 6.88 -2.39 9.93
N LYS A 77 7.16 -1.89 8.73
CA LYS A 77 6.21 -1.79 7.60
C LYS A 77 6.76 -2.39 6.30
N ILE A 78 7.61 -3.41 6.39
CA ILE A 78 8.33 -4.00 5.24
C ILE A 78 7.42 -4.54 4.11
N ILE A 79 6.20 -4.99 4.43
CA ILE A 79 5.24 -5.43 3.39
C ILE A 79 4.57 -4.24 2.70
N VAL A 80 4.39 -3.12 3.41
CA VAL A 80 3.94 -1.85 2.84
C VAL A 80 5.03 -1.25 1.94
N ASP A 81 6.30 -1.35 2.35
CA ASP A 81 7.46 -0.88 1.58
C ASP A 81 7.67 -1.67 0.27
N THR A 82 7.08 -2.86 0.14
CA THR A 82 7.32 -3.75 -0.99
C THR A 82 6.08 -3.97 -1.85
N TYR A 83 5.47 -5.15 -1.79
CA TYR A 83 4.49 -5.59 -2.78
C TYR A 83 3.10 -5.85 -2.19
N GLY A 84 2.83 -5.34 -0.98
CA GLY A 84 1.49 -5.41 -0.37
C GLY A 84 0.99 -6.84 -0.16
N GLY A 85 1.89 -7.82 -0.02
CA GLY A 85 1.57 -9.24 0.13
C GLY A 85 1.46 -10.03 -1.18
N MET A 86 1.59 -9.39 -2.35
CA MET A 86 1.52 -10.07 -3.65
C MET A 86 2.71 -11.00 -3.91
N ALA A 87 3.90 -10.63 -3.44
CA ALA A 87 5.14 -11.39 -3.65
C ALA A 87 5.78 -11.75 -2.32
N ARG A 88 6.65 -12.76 -2.34
CA ARG A 88 7.37 -13.22 -1.15
C ARG A 88 8.41 -12.19 -0.69
N HIS A 89 8.68 -12.17 0.61
CA HIS A 89 9.58 -11.19 1.22
C HIS A 89 10.69 -11.90 2.01
N GLY A 90 11.95 -11.46 1.83
CA GLY A 90 13.13 -12.09 2.47
C GLY A 90 13.36 -11.71 3.94
N GLY A 91 12.60 -10.75 4.46
CA GLY A 91 12.58 -10.38 5.89
C GLY A 91 13.39 -9.13 6.25
N GLY A 92 14.35 -8.72 5.43
CA GLY A 92 15.16 -7.53 5.67
C GLY A 92 14.40 -6.21 5.51
N ALA A 93 14.56 -5.28 6.46
CA ALA A 93 14.10 -3.90 6.33
C ALA A 93 15.03 -3.04 5.46
N PHE A 94 14.51 -1.96 4.87
CA PHE A 94 15.27 -1.05 4.00
C PHE A 94 15.82 0.19 4.71
N SER A 95 14.95 0.92 5.43
CA SER A 95 15.30 2.20 6.05
C SER A 95 16.40 2.05 7.10
N GLY A 96 17.30 3.04 7.17
CA GLY A 96 18.44 3.03 8.09
C GLY A 96 19.66 2.24 7.60
N LYS A 97 19.61 1.64 6.40
CA LYS A 97 20.73 0.89 5.81
C LYS A 97 21.32 1.62 4.60
N ASP A 98 22.64 1.74 4.56
CA ASP A 98 23.34 2.24 3.37
C ASP A 98 23.37 1.17 2.25
N PRO A 99 23.70 1.56 1.00
CA PRO A 99 23.62 0.67 -0.16
C PRO A 99 24.50 -0.58 -0.13
N SER A 100 25.49 -0.70 0.78
CA SER A 100 26.27 -1.93 0.92
C SER A 100 25.47 -3.08 1.56
N LYS A 101 24.31 -2.80 2.18
CA LYS A 101 23.50 -3.80 2.87
C LYS A 101 22.54 -4.43 1.88
N VAL A 102 22.78 -5.70 1.57
CA VAL A 102 22.09 -6.44 0.49
C VAL A 102 20.57 -6.53 0.70
N ASP A 103 20.08 -6.48 1.94
CA ASP A 103 18.64 -6.38 2.23
C ASP A 103 17.96 -5.24 1.44
N ARG A 104 18.66 -4.12 1.23
CA ARG A 104 18.16 -2.97 0.48
C ARG A 104 18.59 -3.02 -0.98
N SER A 105 19.90 -3.10 -1.24
CA SER A 105 20.43 -2.97 -2.60
C SER A 105 20.05 -4.15 -3.49
N ALA A 106 20.09 -5.38 -2.99
CA ALA A 106 19.69 -6.55 -3.76
C ALA A 106 18.18 -6.61 -3.98
N ALA A 107 17.37 -6.18 -3.02
CA ALA A 107 15.92 -6.07 -3.20
C ALA A 107 15.57 -5.05 -4.31
N TYR A 108 16.26 -3.91 -4.34
CA TYR A 108 16.09 -2.90 -5.40
C TYR A 108 16.56 -3.42 -6.76
N ALA A 109 17.70 -4.13 -6.82
CA ALA A 109 18.17 -4.78 -8.03
C ALA A 109 17.18 -5.85 -8.52
N GLY A 110 16.61 -6.65 -7.60
CA GLY A 110 15.58 -7.64 -7.92
C GLY A 110 14.34 -7.00 -8.53
N ARG A 111 13.86 -5.87 -7.96
CA ARG A 111 12.78 -5.08 -8.55
C ARG A 111 13.13 -4.56 -9.94
N TYR A 112 14.35 -4.04 -10.11
CA TYR A 112 14.83 -3.54 -11.40
C TYR A 112 14.80 -4.64 -12.47
N VAL A 113 15.34 -5.82 -12.17
CA VAL A 113 15.35 -6.96 -13.08
C VAL A 113 13.93 -7.41 -13.41
N ALA A 114 13.08 -7.65 -12.40
CA ALA A 114 11.71 -8.10 -12.61
C ALA A 114 10.88 -7.11 -13.46
N LYS A 115 11.03 -5.80 -13.21
CA LYS A 115 10.37 -4.75 -14.00
C LYS A 115 10.80 -4.80 -15.46
N ASN A 116 12.09 -4.99 -15.74
CA ASN A 116 12.60 -5.01 -17.10
C ASN A 116 12.21 -6.29 -17.87
N ILE A 117 12.14 -7.44 -17.20
CA ILE A 117 11.64 -8.69 -17.82
C ILE A 117 10.21 -8.50 -18.32
N VAL A 118 9.33 -7.92 -17.48
CA VAL A 118 7.93 -7.66 -17.86
C VAL A 118 7.83 -6.59 -18.95
N ALA A 119 8.59 -5.49 -18.81
CA ALA A 119 8.58 -4.40 -19.80
C ALA A 119 9.10 -4.83 -21.18
N ALA A 120 10.02 -5.80 -21.23
CA ALA A 120 10.53 -6.39 -22.47
C ALA A 120 9.55 -7.42 -23.11
N GLY A 121 8.39 -7.67 -22.50
CA GLY A 121 7.40 -8.62 -23.00
C GLY A 121 7.79 -10.09 -22.83
N LEU A 122 8.80 -10.39 -22.01
CA LEU A 122 9.29 -11.76 -21.80
C LEU A 122 8.40 -12.57 -20.85
N ALA A 123 7.61 -11.88 -20.02
CA ALA A 123 6.62 -12.49 -19.12
C ALA A 123 5.55 -11.47 -18.74
N GLU A 124 4.32 -11.94 -18.44
CA GLU A 124 3.26 -11.08 -17.90
C GLU A 124 3.47 -10.73 -16.42
N LYS A 125 4.11 -11.64 -15.67
CA LYS A 125 4.46 -11.48 -14.25
C LYS A 125 5.82 -12.14 -14.00
N CYS A 126 6.62 -11.54 -13.13
CA CYS A 126 7.95 -12.06 -12.80
C CYS A 126 8.25 -11.83 -11.30
N GLU A 127 8.62 -12.90 -10.59
CA GLU A 127 9.19 -12.84 -9.24
C GLU A 127 10.65 -13.26 -9.33
N ILE A 128 11.55 -12.48 -8.71
CA ILE A 128 12.99 -12.76 -8.66
C ILE A 128 13.38 -12.97 -7.20
N GLN A 129 14.05 -14.09 -6.93
CA GLN A 129 14.64 -14.38 -5.63
C GLN A 129 16.17 -14.37 -5.76
N VAL A 130 16.83 -13.65 -4.86
CA VAL A 130 18.30 -13.62 -4.73
C VAL A 130 18.65 -13.97 -3.29
N SER A 131 19.70 -14.75 -3.12
CA SER A 131 20.26 -15.09 -1.81
C SER A 131 21.76 -14.82 -1.79
N TYR A 132 22.29 -14.51 -0.61
CA TYR A 132 23.70 -14.23 -0.37
C TYR A 132 24.19 -15.16 0.75
N ALA A 133 25.44 -15.58 0.66
CA ALA A 133 26.13 -16.38 1.67
C ALA A 133 26.87 -15.49 2.68
#